data_AF-D7BBF1-F1
#
_entry.id   AF-D7BBF1-F1
#
_cell.length_a   1.000
_cell.length_b   1.000
_cell.length_c   1.000
_cell.angle_alpha   90.00
_cell.angle_beta   90.00
_cell.angle_gamma   90.00
#
_symmetry.space_group_name_H-M   'P 1'
#
loop_
_entity.id
_entity.type
_entity.pdbx_description
1 polymer ?
#
loop_
_entity_poly.entity_id
_entity_poly.type
_entity_poly.pdbx_seq_one_letter_code
_entity_poly.pdbx_strand_id
1 'polypeptide(L)'
;MGDLLIAPRAFFERLKASKPTLFAPLLVAVLASLLASLANVVATLFLPSLSFGSPLVFAVLGGIIFGLLSWGVYGLVLRLLAGAESRAWEVAGWASLPGVVVGLVLLPLAALFPVSGNLAAPPGLTDAEALREWTAQYTALVRGATFSRIAQGASVVGGIWSVGLTYVALRVLVPQRALIGTLGVAVISLGFIVWGLTR
;
A
#
# COMPACT_ATOMS: atom_id res chain seq x y z
N MET A 1 3.04 8.38 17.69
CA MET A 1 2.48 8.18 16.34
C MET A 1 1.32 9.14 16.06
N GLY A 2 0.39 9.37 17.01
CA GLY A 2 -0.72 10.33 16.82
C GLY A 2 -0.29 11.74 16.39
N ASP A 3 0.86 12.21 16.89
CA ASP A 3 1.45 13.49 16.47
C ASP A 3 1.72 13.60 14.96
N LEU A 4 2.00 12.51 14.26
CA LEU A 4 2.19 12.54 12.81
C LEU A 4 0.87 12.79 12.06
N LEU A 5 -0.25 12.37 12.64
CA LEU A 5 -1.59 12.59 12.07
C LEU A 5 -2.12 13.99 12.38
N ILE A 6 -1.81 14.51 13.57
CA ILE A 6 -2.36 15.79 14.06
C ILE A 6 -1.45 16.97 13.74
N ALA A 7 -0.13 16.80 13.90
CA ALA A 7 0.87 17.85 13.77
C ALA A 7 2.12 17.36 13.00
N PRO A 8 1.97 16.97 11.72
CA PRO A 8 3.03 16.32 10.94
C PRO A 8 4.32 17.14 10.88
N ARG A 9 4.23 18.47 10.78
CA ARG A 9 5.40 19.35 10.77
C ARG A 9 6.19 19.25 12.06
N ALA A 10 5.54 19.37 13.23
CA ALA A 10 6.20 19.28 14.53
C ALA A 10 6.81 17.89 14.78
N PHE A 11 6.20 16.83 14.24
CA PHE A 11 6.79 15.50 14.23
C PHE A 11 8.12 15.48 13.46
N PHE A 12 8.14 15.97 12.21
CA PHE A 12 9.36 15.95 11.40
C PHE A 12 10.46 16.89 11.90
N GLU A 13 10.11 18.00 12.56
CA GLU A 13 11.10 18.88 13.22
C GLU A 13 11.80 18.15 14.38
N ARG A 14 11.04 17.43 15.21
CA ARG A 14 11.61 16.57 16.27
C ARG A 14 12.40 15.41 15.68
N LEU A 15 11.90 14.82 14.58
CA LEU A 15 12.62 13.77 13.87
C LEU A 15 13.98 14.30 13.44
N LYS A 16 14.06 15.46 12.78
CA LYS A 16 15.30 16.10 12.32
C LYS A 16 16.38 16.21 13.40
N ALA A 17 15.99 16.54 14.63
CA ALA A 17 16.90 16.65 15.78
C ALA A 17 17.29 15.30 16.43
N SER A 18 16.60 14.21 16.10
CA SER A 18 16.84 12.88 16.67
C SER A 18 17.85 12.06 15.86
N LYS A 19 18.47 11.06 16.51
CA LYS A 19 19.33 10.09 15.83
C LYS A 19 18.51 9.31 14.78
N PRO A 20 19.07 9.03 13.59
CA PRO A 20 18.38 8.24 12.58
C PRO A 20 18.01 6.85 13.10
N THR A 21 16.76 6.44 12.94
CA THR A 21 16.31 5.09 13.31
C THR A 21 15.38 4.54 12.23
N LEU A 22 15.68 3.35 11.71
CA LEU A 22 14.92 2.77 10.60
C LEU A 22 13.81 1.81 11.04
N PHE A 23 13.90 1.26 12.26
CA PHE A 23 13.00 0.19 12.70
C PHE A 23 11.53 0.61 12.75
N ALA A 24 11.22 1.72 13.44
CA ALA A 24 9.84 2.20 13.54
C ALA A 24 9.23 2.60 12.18
N PRO A 25 9.90 3.39 11.31
CA PRO A 25 9.39 3.65 9.96
C PRO A 25 9.22 2.37 9.12
N LEU A 26 10.16 1.43 9.20
CA LEU A 26 10.05 0.15 8.51
C LEU A 26 8.81 -0.62 8.97
N LEU A 27 8.60 -0.71 10.29
CA LEU A 27 7.43 -1.39 10.85
C LEU A 27 6.13 -0.78 10.34
N VAL A 28 6.04 0.55 10.22
CA VAL A 28 4.85 1.23 9.67
C VAL A 28 4.60 0.82 8.22
N ALA A 29 5.65 0.77 7.37
CA ALA A 29 5.50 0.36 5.98
C ALA A 29 5.08 -1.12 5.85
N VAL A 30 5.69 -1.99 6.65
CA VAL A 30 5.33 -3.41 6.70
C VAL A 30 3.88 -3.60 7.17
N LEU A 31 3.47 -2.90 8.22
CA LEU A 31 2.09 -2.97 8.73
C LEU A 31 1.07 -2.47 7.70
N ALA A 32 1.37 -1.39 6.97
CA ALA A 32 0.48 -0.87 5.93
C ALA A 32 0.24 -1.93 4.84
N SER A 33 1.32 -2.55 4.36
CA SER A 33 1.25 -3.63 3.36
C SER A 33 0.54 -4.87 3.88
N LEU A 34 0.89 -5.31 5.10
CA LEU A 34 0.29 -6.47 5.75
C LEU A 34 -1.22 -6.32 5.92
N LEU A 35 -1.69 -5.17 6.42
CA LEU A 35 -3.11 -4.91 6.60
C LEU A 35 -3.87 -4.88 5.28
N ALA A 36 -3.27 -4.30 4.23
CA ALA A 36 -3.86 -4.31 2.90
C ALA A 36 -3.97 -5.73 2.32
N SER A 37 -2.93 -6.56 2.46
CA SER A 37 -2.95 -7.96 2.05
C SER A 37 -4.00 -8.77 2.81
N LEU A 38 -4.08 -8.58 4.13
CA LEU A 38 -5.08 -9.25 4.96
C LEU A 38 -6.50 -8.82 4.61
N ALA A 39 -6.75 -7.53 4.42
CA ALA A 39 -8.08 -7.03 4.03
C ALA A 39 -8.53 -7.65 2.69
N ASN A 40 -7.64 -7.75 1.70
CA ASN A 40 -7.96 -8.41 0.44
C ASN A 40 -8.26 -9.90 0.60
N VAL A 41 -7.45 -10.64 1.38
CA VAL A 41 -7.69 -12.07 1.58
C VAL A 41 -8.96 -12.34 2.38
N VAL A 42 -9.26 -11.53 3.39
CA VAL A 42 -10.53 -11.60 4.13
C VAL A 42 -11.70 -11.35 3.19
N ALA A 43 -11.60 -10.35 2.30
CA ALA A 43 -12.66 -10.03 1.36
C ALA A 43 -12.92 -11.16 0.35
N THR A 44 -11.87 -11.89 -0.06
CA THR A 44 -11.99 -12.97 -1.06
C THR A 44 -12.03 -14.37 -0.44
N LEU A 45 -12.14 -14.49 0.88
CA LEU A 45 -11.99 -15.77 1.59
C LEU A 45 -12.99 -16.84 1.14
N PHE A 46 -14.18 -16.42 0.69
CA PHE A 46 -15.26 -17.30 0.25
C PHE A 46 -15.24 -17.62 -1.24
N LEU A 47 -14.31 -17.03 -2.02
CA LEU A 47 -14.18 -17.34 -3.43
C LEU A 47 -13.36 -18.63 -3.64
N PRO A 48 -13.66 -19.41 -4.69
CA PRO A 48 -12.81 -20.51 -5.10
C PRO A 48 -11.38 -20.00 -5.41
N SER A 49 -10.34 -20.69 -4.93
CA SER A 49 -8.95 -20.26 -5.11
C SER A 49 -8.08 -21.35 -5.75
N LEU A 50 -7.05 -20.91 -6.47
CA LEU A 50 -6.00 -21.75 -7.05
C LEU A 50 -4.87 -22.08 -6.05
N SER A 51 -5.02 -21.70 -4.77
CA SER A 51 -3.90 -21.67 -3.81
C SER A 51 -3.58 -23.06 -3.25
N PHE A 52 -2.31 -23.46 -3.36
CA PHE A 52 -1.75 -24.59 -2.61
C PHE A 52 -1.38 -24.14 -1.19
N GLY A 53 -2.33 -24.22 -0.25
CA GLY A 53 -2.11 -23.87 1.17
C GLY A 53 -3.03 -22.75 1.68
N SER A 54 -2.79 -22.31 2.92
CA SER A 54 -3.64 -21.30 3.57
C SER A 54 -3.45 -19.91 2.93
N PRO A 55 -4.50 -19.29 2.36
CA PRO A 55 -4.42 -17.94 1.79
C PRO A 55 -3.93 -16.89 2.79
N LEU A 56 -4.21 -17.08 4.09
CA LEU A 56 -3.77 -16.19 5.16
C LEU A 56 -2.25 -16.20 5.33
N VAL A 57 -1.60 -17.36 5.23
CA VAL A 57 -0.13 -17.45 5.34
C VAL A 57 0.53 -16.70 4.19
N PHE A 58 0.03 -16.88 2.97
CA PHE A 58 0.53 -16.13 1.81
C PHE A 58 0.23 -14.64 1.90
N ALA A 59 -0.91 -14.24 2.48
CA ALA A 59 -1.22 -12.83 2.74
C ALA A 59 -0.20 -12.20 3.69
N VAL A 60 0.16 -12.90 4.77
CA VAL A 60 1.12 -12.42 5.77
C VAL A 60 2.52 -12.31 5.17
N LEU A 61 3.02 -13.40 4.55
CA LEU A 61 4.35 -13.41 3.95
C LEU A 61 4.45 -12.42 2.79
N GLY A 62 3.45 -12.41 1.90
CA GLY A 62 3.36 -11.48 0.80
C GLY A 62 3.32 -10.03 1.27
N GLY A 63 2.51 -9.74 2.30
CA GLY A 63 2.42 -8.41 2.89
C GLY A 63 3.75 -7.93 3.47
N ILE A 64 4.48 -8.79 4.19
CA ILE A 64 5.80 -8.47 4.76
C ILE A 64 6.82 -8.21 3.65
N ILE A 65 6.95 -9.15 2.70
CA ILE A 65 7.92 -9.05 1.61
C ILE A 65 7.64 -7.82 0.76
N PHE A 66 6.38 -7.62 0.37
CA PHE A 66 5.98 -6.47 -0.44
C PHE A 66 6.20 -5.16 0.32
N GLY A 67 5.90 -5.10 1.62
CA GLY A 67 6.14 -3.92 2.44
C GLY A 67 7.61 -3.55 2.58
N LEU A 68 8.49 -4.56 2.72
CA LEU A 68 9.94 -4.37 2.71
C LEU A 68 10.43 -3.81 1.38
N LEU A 69 9.99 -4.41 0.27
CA LEU A 69 10.37 -4.01 -1.08
C LEU A 69 9.85 -2.61 -1.41
N SER A 70 8.57 -2.33 -1.13
CA SER A 70 7.96 -1.04 -1.41
C SER A 70 8.63 0.06 -0.60
N TRP A 71 8.91 -0.18 0.68
CA TRP A 71 9.66 0.75 1.53
C TRP A 71 11.07 1.01 1.02
N GLY A 72 11.79 -0.04 0.63
CA GLY A 72 13.15 0.07 0.09
C GLY A 72 13.19 0.85 -1.22
N VAL A 73 12.31 0.53 -2.17
CA VAL A 73 12.19 1.22 -3.45
C VAL A 73 11.75 2.67 -3.24
N TYR A 74 10.76 2.90 -2.37
CA TYR A 74 10.27 4.25 -2.11
C TYR A 74 11.33 5.14 -1.45
N GLY A 75 12.04 4.60 -0.46
CA GLY A 75 13.20 5.26 0.14
C GLY A 75 14.32 5.52 -0.86
N LEU A 76 14.58 4.60 -1.80
CA LEU A 76 15.57 4.80 -2.86
C LEU A 76 15.17 5.95 -3.79
N VAL A 77 13.92 5.98 -4.26
CA VAL A 77 13.37 7.07 -5.09
C VAL A 77 13.52 8.41 -4.36
N LEU A 78 13.11 8.47 -3.10
CA LEU A 78 13.26 9.68 -2.29
C LEU A 78 14.72 10.09 -2.12
N ARG A 79 15.64 9.15 -1.90
CA ARG A 79 17.07 9.45 -1.77
C ARG A 79 17.66 10.00 -3.07
N LEU A 80 17.28 9.44 -4.22
CA LEU A 80 17.75 9.90 -5.52
C LEU A 80 17.27 11.32 -5.82
N LEU A 81 16.01 11.63 -5.50
CA LEU A 81 15.41 12.93 -5.81
C LEU A 81 15.75 14.01 -4.77
N ALA A 82 15.65 13.69 -3.48
CA ALA A 82 15.82 14.63 -2.37
C ALA A 82 17.24 14.64 -1.78
N GLY A 83 18.12 13.73 -2.21
CA GLY A 83 19.52 13.66 -1.76
C GLY A 83 19.74 12.82 -0.50
N ALA A 84 21.02 12.60 -0.14
CA ALA A 84 21.40 11.73 0.98
C ALA A 84 20.95 12.26 2.36
N GLU A 85 20.87 13.58 2.52
CA GLU A 85 20.46 14.25 3.77
C GLU A 85 18.96 14.15 4.07
N SER A 86 18.17 13.58 3.15
CA SER A 86 16.70 13.58 3.23
C SER A 86 16.09 12.64 4.25
N ARG A 87 16.90 11.79 4.90
CA ARG A 87 16.42 10.70 5.75
C ARG A 87 15.34 9.86 5.03
N ALA A 88 15.60 9.59 3.75
CA ALA A 88 14.63 9.09 2.78
C ALA A 88 13.82 7.86 3.25
N TRP A 89 14.47 6.88 3.88
CA TRP A 89 13.80 5.69 4.39
C TRP A 89 12.90 5.95 5.60
N GLU A 90 13.24 6.92 6.45
CA GLU A 90 12.35 7.32 7.54
C GLU A 90 11.13 8.02 6.98
N VAL A 91 11.32 8.93 6.02
CA VAL A 91 10.21 9.57 5.30
C VAL A 91 9.34 8.53 4.60
N ALA A 92 9.92 7.57 3.89
CA ALA A 92 9.20 6.51 3.19
C ALA A 92 8.33 5.67 4.15
N GLY A 93 8.88 5.33 5.32
CA GLY A 93 8.15 4.58 6.34
C GLY A 93 7.02 5.39 6.97
N TRP A 94 7.31 6.61 7.42
CA TRP A 94 6.32 7.48 8.06
C TRP A 94 5.21 7.93 7.11
N ALA A 95 5.55 8.17 5.84
CA ALA A 95 4.57 8.47 4.80
C ALA A 95 3.67 7.27 4.47
N SER A 96 3.99 6.05 4.92
CA SER A 96 3.13 4.87 4.78
C SER A 96 2.07 4.78 5.89
N LEU A 97 2.10 5.65 6.91
CA LEU A 97 1.13 5.65 8.01
C LEU A 97 -0.34 5.75 7.56
N PRO A 98 -0.70 6.59 6.56
CA PRO A 98 -2.06 6.59 6.01
C PRO A 98 -2.50 5.22 5.51
N GLY A 99 -1.59 4.41 4.95
CA GLY A 99 -1.86 3.04 4.55
C GLY A 99 -2.20 2.13 5.73
N VAL A 100 -1.59 2.32 6.90
CA VAL A 100 -1.97 1.61 8.14
C VAL A 100 -3.40 1.99 8.55
N VAL A 101 -3.71 3.29 8.55
CA VAL A 101 -5.06 3.78 8.92
C VAL A 101 -6.11 3.21 7.96
N VAL A 102 -5.86 3.29 6.65
CA VAL A 102 -6.73 2.71 5.62
C VAL A 102 -6.87 1.21 5.81
N GLY A 103 -5.77 0.47 6.01
CA GLY A 103 -5.80 -0.98 6.22
C GLY A 103 -6.61 -1.39 7.44
N LEU A 104 -6.49 -0.67 8.57
CA LEU A 104 -7.28 -0.91 9.78
C LEU A 104 -8.78 -0.68 9.56
N VAL A 105 -9.15 0.26 8.70
CA VAL A 105 -10.55 0.51 8.34
C VAL A 105 -11.06 -0.51 7.32
N LEU A 106 -10.25 -0.90 6.35
CA LEU A 106 -10.63 -1.85 5.30
C LEU A 106 -10.78 -3.28 5.83
N LEU A 107 -10.01 -3.68 6.85
CA LEU A 107 -10.06 -5.03 7.40
C LEU A 107 -11.47 -5.43 7.92
N PRO A 108 -12.14 -4.66 8.80
CA PRO A 108 -13.52 -4.98 9.20
C PRO A 108 -14.50 -4.83 8.03
N LEU A 109 -14.29 -3.86 7.13
CA LEU A 109 -15.15 -3.70 5.95
C LEU A 109 -15.07 -4.90 5.01
N ALA A 110 -13.91 -5.55 4.89
CA ALA A 110 -13.74 -6.78 4.13
C ALA A 110 -14.59 -7.91 4.69
N ALA A 111 -14.72 -8.00 6.01
CA ALA A 111 -15.57 -8.99 6.66
C ALA A 111 -17.07 -8.67 6.55
N LEU A 112 -17.45 -7.39 6.54
CA LEU A 112 -18.85 -6.95 6.39
C LEU A 112 -19.36 -7.02 4.95
N PHE A 113 -18.46 -6.81 3.98
CA PHE A 113 -18.77 -6.81 2.56
C PHE A 113 -17.88 -7.81 1.80
N PRO A 114 -17.95 -9.12 2.13
CA PRO A 114 -17.15 -10.12 1.44
C PRO A 114 -17.51 -10.15 -0.04
N VAL A 115 -16.50 -10.37 -0.89
CA VAL A 115 -16.71 -10.59 -2.31
C VAL A 115 -17.43 -11.92 -2.46
N SER A 116 -18.63 -11.87 -3.03
CA SER A 116 -19.46 -13.04 -3.30
C SER A 116 -19.93 -13.00 -4.74
N GLY A 117 -20.11 -14.19 -5.33
CA GLY A 117 -20.56 -14.35 -6.70
C GLY A 117 -20.56 -15.82 -7.11
N ASN A 118 -21.30 -16.12 -8.16
CA ASN A 118 -21.33 -17.46 -8.72
C ASN A 118 -20.12 -17.63 -9.64
N LEU A 119 -19.05 -18.25 -9.12
CA LEU A 119 -17.86 -18.60 -9.87
C LEU A 119 -17.68 -20.12 -9.81
N ALA A 120 -17.48 -20.75 -10.96
CA ALA A 120 -17.19 -22.17 -11.01
C ALA A 120 -15.85 -22.48 -10.29
N ALA A 121 -15.67 -23.74 -9.89
CA ALA A 121 -14.40 -24.20 -9.36
C ALA A 121 -13.27 -23.94 -10.39
N PRO A 122 -12.06 -23.60 -9.93
CA PRO A 122 -10.96 -23.33 -10.83
C PRO A 122 -10.64 -24.56 -11.70
N PRO A 123 -10.37 -24.36 -13.00
CA PRO A 123 -9.94 -25.45 -13.88
C PRO A 123 -8.55 -25.97 -13.49
N GLY A 124 -8.21 -27.17 -13.97
CA GLY A 124 -6.87 -27.73 -13.78
C GLY A 124 -5.80 -26.87 -14.44
N LEU A 125 -4.61 -26.80 -13.84
CA LEU A 125 -3.48 -25.96 -14.31
C LEU A 125 -2.95 -26.36 -15.70
N THR A 126 -3.35 -27.52 -16.22
CA THR A 126 -2.96 -28.04 -17.54
C THR A 126 -3.73 -27.40 -18.69
N ASP A 127 -4.89 -26.80 -18.42
CA ASP A 127 -5.70 -26.13 -19.43
C ASP A 127 -5.54 -24.61 -19.32
N ALA A 128 -4.60 -24.07 -20.10
CA ALA A 128 -4.26 -22.65 -20.07
C ALA A 128 -5.39 -21.73 -20.55
N GLU A 129 -6.22 -22.19 -21.49
CA GLU A 129 -7.32 -21.39 -22.03
C GLU A 129 -8.45 -21.28 -21.00
N ALA A 130 -8.87 -22.41 -20.44
CA ALA A 130 -9.86 -22.43 -19.36
C ALA A 130 -9.38 -21.62 -18.14
N LEU A 131 -8.10 -21.74 -17.77
CA LEU A 131 -7.53 -20.99 -16.65
C LEU A 131 -7.53 -19.48 -16.91
N ARG A 132 -7.23 -19.05 -18.14
CA ARG A 132 -7.25 -17.64 -18.52
C ARG A 132 -8.67 -17.08 -18.46
N GLU A 133 -9.66 -17.81 -18.97
CA GLU A 133 -11.06 -17.41 -18.92
C GLU A 133 -11.56 -17.33 -17.48
N TRP A 134 -11.29 -18.35 -16.67
CA TRP A 134 -11.63 -18.35 -15.25
C TRP A 134 -10.97 -17.19 -14.50
N THR A 135 -9.70 -16.88 -14.77
CA THR A 135 -8.98 -15.76 -14.15
C THR A 135 -9.59 -14.42 -14.56
N ALA A 136 -10.05 -14.28 -15.81
CA ALA A 136 -10.74 -13.09 -16.27
C ALA A 136 -12.08 -12.91 -15.56
N GLN A 137 -12.87 -13.98 -15.40
CA GLN A 137 -14.14 -13.97 -14.66
C GLN A 137 -13.92 -13.64 -13.17
N TYR A 138 -12.94 -14.29 -12.52
CA TYR A 138 -12.54 -14.01 -11.15
C TYR A 138 -12.17 -12.53 -10.97
N THR A 139 -11.33 -11.99 -11.86
CA THR A 139 -10.87 -10.60 -11.79
C THR A 139 -12.02 -9.63 -12.00
N ALA A 140 -12.92 -9.89 -12.95
CA ALA A 140 -14.10 -9.08 -13.19
C ALA A 140 -15.05 -9.07 -11.98
N LEU A 141 -15.27 -10.24 -11.36
CA LEU A 141 -16.08 -10.38 -10.16
C LEU A 141 -15.50 -9.58 -8.99
N VAL A 142 -14.21 -9.76 -8.70
CA VAL A 142 -13.53 -9.03 -7.63
C VAL A 142 -13.57 -7.52 -7.90
N ARG A 143 -13.26 -7.05 -9.11
CA ARG A 143 -13.30 -5.61 -9.44
C ARG A 143 -14.71 -5.03 -9.35
N GLY A 144 -15.73 -5.82 -9.69
CA GLY A 144 -17.13 -5.41 -9.64
C GLY A 144 -17.66 -5.26 -8.22
N ALA A 145 -17.04 -5.90 -7.23
CA ALA A 145 -17.52 -5.97 -5.86
C ALA A 145 -17.51 -4.62 -5.13
N THR A 146 -18.50 -4.42 -4.25
CA THR A 146 -18.61 -3.22 -3.42
C THR A 146 -17.36 -2.94 -2.60
N PHE A 147 -16.79 -3.98 -1.96
CA PHE A 147 -15.55 -3.86 -1.20
C PHE A 147 -14.41 -3.31 -2.05
N SER A 148 -14.23 -3.81 -3.28
CA SER A 148 -13.14 -3.37 -4.15
C SER A 148 -13.25 -1.90 -4.54
N ARG A 149 -14.47 -1.39 -4.72
CA ARG A 149 -14.70 0.05 -4.97
C ARG A 149 -14.37 0.90 -3.74
N ILE A 150 -14.78 0.44 -2.55
CA ILE A 150 -14.44 1.10 -1.28
C ILE A 150 -12.93 1.10 -1.06
N ALA A 151 -12.29 -0.05 -1.24
CA ALA A 151 -10.84 -0.21 -1.11
C ALA A 151 -10.11 0.70 -2.09
N GLN A 152 -10.52 0.76 -3.36
CA GLN A 152 -9.94 1.65 -4.36
C GLN A 152 -10.06 3.13 -3.95
N GLY A 153 -11.25 3.59 -3.54
CA GLY A 153 -11.45 4.96 -3.08
C GLY A 153 -10.58 5.29 -1.86
N ALA A 154 -10.54 4.39 -0.88
CA ALA A 154 -9.71 4.54 0.31
C ALA A 154 -8.21 4.54 -0.01
N SER A 155 -7.75 3.72 -0.97
CA SER A 155 -6.37 3.72 -1.46
C SER A 155 -5.99 5.03 -2.15
N VAL A 156 -6.89 5.64 -2.94
CA VAL A 156 -6.64 6.95 -3.56
C VAL A 156 -6.49 8.04 -2.50
N VAL A 157 -7.42 8.09 -1.54
CA VAL A 157 -7.37 9.05 -0.42
C VAL A 157 -6.10 8.84 0.41
N GLY A 158 -5.78 7.59 0.75
CA GLY A 158 -4.56 7.21 1.46
C GLY A 158 -3.30 7.62 0.71
N GLY A 159 -3.26 7.42 -0.61
CA GLY A 159 -2.14 7.82 -1.46
C GLY A 159 -1.93 9.34 -1.50
N ILE A 160 -3.00 10.12 -1.66
CA ILE A 160 -2.94 11.59 -1.60
C ILE A 160 -2.41 12.05 -0.23
N TRP A 161 -2.89 11.42 0.85
CA TRP A 161 -2.42 11.72 2.20
C TRP A 161 -0.94 11.37 2.38
N SER A 162 -0.49 10.20 1.90
CA SER A 162 0.91 9.80 1.89
C SER A 162 1.80 10.79 1.15
N VAL A 163 1.36 11.27 -0.02
CA VAL A 163 2.08 12.32 -0.78
C VAL A 163 2.14 13.62 0.03
N GLY A 164 1.05 14.02 0.68
CA GLY A 164 1.01 15.18 1.57
C GLY A 164 1.99 15.07 2.74
N LEU A 165 2.08 13.90 3.38
CA LEU A 165 3.06 13.66 4.45
C LEU A 165 4.50 13.73 3.93
N THR A 166 4.77 13.16 2.77
CA THR A 166 6.08 13.25 2.12
C THR A 166 6.46 14.71 1.81
N TYR A 167 5.51 15.50 1.31
CA TYR A 167 5.73 16.93 1.10
C TYR A 167 6.11 17.65 2.39
N VAL A 168 5.32 17.46 3.47
CA VAL A 168 5.59 18.08 4.76
C VAL A 168 6.94 17.64 5.32
N ALA A 169 7.27 16.35 5.22
CA ALA A 169 8.54 15.80 5.67
C ALA A 169 9.73 16.45 4.95
N LEU A 170 9.69 16.46 3.61
CA LEU A 170 10.78 17.02 2.82
C LEU A 170 10.89 18.54 2.97
N ARG A 171 9.77 19.27 3.19
CA ARG A 171 9.82 20.70 3.50
C ARG A 171 10.58 21.02 4.79
N VAL A 172 10.54 20.12 5.78
CA VAL A 172 11.27 20.27 7.04
C VAL A 172 12.73 19.80 6.93
N LEU A 173 12.93 18.65 6.29
CA LEU A 173 14.23 17.98 6.23
C LEU A 173 15.15 18.57 5.15
N VAL A 174 14.62 18.77 3.94
CA VAL A 174 15.39 19.24 2.76
C VAL A 174 14.55 20.22 1.93
N PRO A 175 14.28 21.44 2.45
CA PRO A 175 13.32 22.38 1.85
C PRO A 175 13.62 22.73 0.39
N GLN A 176 14.90 22.75 0.00
CA GLN A 176 15.36 23.08 -1.35
C GLN A 176 14.93 22.04 -2.39
N ARG A 177 14.76 20.77 -1.99
CA ARG A 177 14.41 19.65 -2.89
C ARG A 177 13.02 19.10 -2.65
N ALA A 178 12.26 19.71 -1.75
CA ALA A 178 10.95 19.22 -1.33
C ALA A 178 9.96 19.07 -2.49
N LEU A 179 9.92 20.05 -3.40
CA LEU A 179 9.06 20.00 -4.58
C LEU A 179 9.48 18.87 -5.53
N ILE A 180 10.77 18.75 -5.85
CA ILE A 180 11.26 17.73 -6.78
C ILE A 180 11.02 16.32 -6.22
N GLY A 181 11.37 16.09 -4.96
CA GLY A 181 11.14 14.80 -4.29
C GLY A 181 9.67 14.43 -4.22
N THR A 182 8.81 15.38 -3.84
CA THR A 182 7.36 15.14 -3.75
C THR A 182 6.74 14.91 -5.13
N LEU A 183 7.07 15.73 -6.13
CA LEU A 183 6.53 15.61 -7.47
C LEU A 183 6.98 14.32 -8.15
N GLY A 184 8.24 13.93 -8.01
CA GLY A 184 8.71 12.66 -8.58
C GLY A 184 7.98 11.47 -7.96
N VAL A 185 7.76 11.49 -6.65
CA VAL A 185 6.95 10.48 -5.96
C VAL A 185 5.49 10.51 -6.41
N ALA A 186 4.88 11.69 -6.52
CA ALA A 186 3.50 11.84 -6.93
C ALA A 186 3.29 11.33 -8.36
N VAL A 187 4.20 11.65 -9.29
CA VAL A 187 4.17 11.18 -10.68
C VAL A 187 4.31 9.66 -10.75
N ILE A 188 5.26 9.07 -10.00
CA ILE A 188 5.42 7.61 -9.97
C ILE A 188 4.16 6.95 -9.41
N SER A 189 3.63 7.47 -8.30
CA SER A 189 2.43 6.92 -7.64
C SER A 189 1.20 7.02 -8.55
N LEU A 190 1.00 8.16 -9.20
CA LEU A 190 -0.07 8.37 -10.18
C LEU A 190 0.11 7.47 -11.41
N GLY A 191 1.34 7.30 -11.89
CA GLY A 191 1.65 6.38 -12.98
C GLY A 191 1.23 4.95 -12.66
N PHE A 192 1.52 4.46 -11.45
CA PHE A 192 1.08 3.15 -10.98
C PHE A 192 -0.45 3.04 -10.86
N ILE A 193 -1.12 4.09 -10.35
CA ILE A 193 -2.58 4.12 -10.23
C ILE A 193 -3.23 4.07 -11.62
N VAL A 194 -2.78 4.93 -12.55
CA VAL A 194 -3.33 4.98 -13.92
C VAL A 194 -3.08 3.67 -14.66
N TRP A 195 -1.88 3.10 -14.54
CA TRP A 195 -1.57 1.79 -15.11
C TRP A 195 -2.44 0.66 -14.55
N GLY A 196 -2.74 0.71 -13.24
CA GLY A 196 -3.64 -0.24 -12.60
C GLY A 196 -5.11 -0.07 -12.99
N LEU A 197 -5.51 1.11 -13.47
CA LEU A 197 -6.86 1.38 -13.98
C LEU A 197 -7.04 0.98 -15.45
N THR A 198 -5.97 0.97 -16.24
CA THR A 198 -6.02 0.66 -17.68
C THR A 198 -5.83 -0.82 -18.02
N ARG A 199 -5.44 -1.65 -17.05
CA ARG A 199 -5.39 -3.12 -17.15
C ARG A 199 -6.53 -3.72 -16.35
#